data_AF-A0A815LXC4-F1
#
_entry.id   AF-A0A815LXC4-F1
#
_cell.length_a   1.000
_cell.length_b   1.000
_cell.length_c   1.000
_cell.angle_alpha   90.00
_cell.angle_beta   90.00
_cell.angle_gamma   90.00
#
_symmetry.space_group_name_H-M   'P 1'
#
loop_
_entity.id
_entity.type
_entity.pdbx_description
1 polymer ?
#
loop_
_entity_poly.entity_id
_entity_poly.type
_entity_poly.pdbx_seq_one_letter_code
_entity_poly.pdbx_strand_id
1 'polypeptide(L)'
;MTDNLSKSIKSTEHELSWANRGLKGNSAADVKELCNAIEKHKPLKALRLEGNTINEEAATAIGKVLEKHNEIERLIWNDLFTTRLKTEVPPSLIKLTQGLLTNGCHIVELNLSDNAFGPIGVKGLETFLSSSACYTLEEIRLNNCGMGSMGGKLLAEALIACHKNSIAAGGKRFALKQFIAGRNRLEIEGSQALAKAFEIIGTLEVIRMPQNGIRPPGIEALTAAFLQNRNLRIIDLNDNTITTAAGKLASVISKLPKLEIINLESSLIRTKGAIAISRAIVSHKNLQELYLGCNDMHIDGGLEVARCIKNMPSLKVLDLNGNCFGLDGIEEIRNVLENKNFIDQMAFSDDEGSDEEEVEEEEEEEEDEDVDEDDEYDIEQEEEDDDEDYQEAEEEHQGNESTSFTFGTKQQQNGFQFGAPQSTSSKVEAVNGLSNMIAKFDFNVNSSFNFGSQSTTEIKDNKWTTLTTLDKVKEHLKNDEQSVERAIKLLENIWNDNSLPQNDASSIARNALKAMTFTTSSERNFNERLLVSLGFVKDEQTGRQRRTMNQHGKIYQTLIDIHQFLPKTTKNLLSIFLQNTLNEQNQCLSELKQKLLTTIKG
;
A
#
# COMPACT_ATOMS: atom_id res chain seq x y z
N MET A 1 -31.26 -3.83 -1.67
CA MET A 1 -31.76 -5.14 -2.16
C MET A 1 -30.62 -6.15 -2.09
N THR A 2 -30.17 -6.61 -0.92
CA THR A 2 -30.67 -7.81 -0.21
C THR A 2 -31.05 -8.99 -1.13
N ASP A 3 -30.27 -10.06 -1.00
CA ASP A 3 -30.55 -11.45 -1.38
C ASP A 3 -31.05 -11.75 -2.80
N ASN A 4 -30.13 -12.14 -3.70
CA ASN A 4 -30.48 -13.08 -4.77
C ASN A 4 -29.28 -13.76 -5.44
N LEU A 5 -28.44 -14.46 -4.66
CA LEU A 5 -27.53 -15.48 -5.22
C LEU A 5 -27.48 -16.75 -4.35
N SER A 6 -28.62 -17.19 -3.83
CA SER A 6 -28.81 -18.58 -3.40
C SER A 6 -29.07 -19.49 -4.63
N LYS A 7 -28.12 -19.53 -5.57
CA LYS A 7 -28.14 -20.55 -6.63
C LYS A 7 -27.75 -21.88 -6.02
N SER A 8 -28.77 -22.65 -5.65
CA SER A 8 -28.83 -24.12 -5.52
C SER A 8 -27.50 -24.82 -5.85
N ILE A 9 -26.76 -25.14 -4.79
CA ILE A 9 -25.54 -25.93 -4.89
C ILE A 9 -26.01 -27.37 -5.11
N LYS A 10 -25.94 -27.83 -6.36
CA LYS A 10 -25.99 -29.25 -6.68
C LYS A 10 -24.96 -29.95 -5.80
N SER A 11 -25.40 -30.84 -4.92
CA SER A 11 -24.53 -31.78 -4.21
C SER A 11 -23.63 -32.42 -5.26
N THR A 12 -22.35 -32.08 -5.21
CA THR A 12 -21.37 -32.64 -6.14
C THR A 12 -20.97 -34.02 -5.62
N GLU A 13 -20.86 -34.97 -6.54
CA GLU A 13 -20.37 -36.31 -6.24
C GLU A 13 -19.02 -36.20 -5.49
N HIS A 14 -18.87 -36.94 -4.38
CA HIS A 14 -17.67 -36.92 -3.51
C HIS A 14 -17.46 -35.68 -2.62
N GLU A 15 -18.50 -34.85 -2.44
CA GLU A 15 -18.52 -33.79 -1.42
C GLU A 15 -19.11 -34.31 -0.10
N LEU A 16 -18.35 -34.17 0.99
CA LEU A 16 -18.88 -34.31 2.34
C LEU A 16 -19.26 -32.92 2.86
N SER A 17 -20.56 -32.70 3.05
CA SER A 17 -21.08 -31.47 3.63
C SER A 17 -21.53 -31.67 5.07
N TRP A 18 -20.96 -30.86 5.96
CA TRP A 18 -21.37 -30.69 7.35
C TRP A 18 -21.93 -29.27 7.60
N ALA A 19 -22.46 -28.63 6.56
CA ALA A 19 -22.87 -27.23 6.61
C ALA A 19 -24.07 -26.99 7.56
N ASN A 20 -24.08 -25.83 8.22
CA ASN A 20 -25.19 -25.26 8.99
C ASN A 20 -25.77 -26.21 10.05
N ARG A 21 -24.91 -27.03 10.67
CA ARG A 21 -25.32 -27.93 11.75
C ARG A 21 -25.19 -27.31 13.13
N GLY A 22 -24.63 -26.11 13.24
CA GLY A 22 -24.43 -25.44 14.52
C GLY A 22 -23.51 -26.22 15.46
N LEU A 23 -22.58 -27.01 14.90
CA LEU A 23 -21.65 -27.80 15.69
C LEU A 23 -20.73 -26.88 16.48
N LYS A 24 -20.75 -27.02 17.80
CA LYS A 24 -19.83 -26.36 18.73
C LYS A 24 -18.64 -27.28 19.01
N GLY A 25 -17.67 -27.31 18.11
CA GLY A 25 -16.45 -28.10 18.25
C GLY A 25 -15.48 -27.43 19.22
N ASN A 26 -15.61 -27.72 20.52
CA ASN A 26 -14.70 -27.26 21.58
C ASN A 26 -13.65 -28.31 21.97
N SER A 27 -13.87 -29.57 21.58
CA SER A 27 -13.02 -30.70 21.94
C SER A 27 -13.02 -31.77 20.85
N ALA A 28 -12.12 -32.74 20.98
CA ALA A 28 -12.13 -33.91 20.10
C ALA A 28 -13.42 -34.75 20.21
N ALA A 29 -14.10 -34.71 21.36
CA ALA A 29 -15.35 -35.45 21.56
C ALA A 29 -16.51 -34.85 20.77
N ASP A 30 -16.59 -33.51 20.70
CA ASP A 30 -17.66 -32.80 20.02
C ASP A 30 -17.64 -33.08 18.50
N VAL A 31 -16.45 -33.17 17.91
CA VAL A 31 -16.27 -33.40 16.48
C VAL A 31 -16.15 -34.87 16.10
N LYS A 32 -16.36 -35.81 17.05
CA LYS A 32 -16.18 -37.25 16.81
C LYS A 32 -17.03 -37.78 15.66
N GLU A 33 -18.29 -37.34 15.55
CA GLU A 33 -19.17 -37.76 14.46
C GLU A 33 -18.70 -37.23 13.11
N LEU A 34 -18.26 -35.97 13.06
CA LEU A 34 -17.68 -35.36 11.87
C LEU A 34 -16.40 -36.10 11.45
N CYS A 35 -15.49 -36.36 12.38
CA CYS A 35 -14.26 -37.10 12.10
C CYS A 35 -14.57 -38.51 11.55
N ASN A 36 -15.52 -39.23 12.14
CA ASN A 36 -15.96 -40.53 11.65
C ASN A 36 -16.58 -40.45 10.24
N ALA A 37 -17.30 -39.36 9.95
CA ALA A 37 -17.88 -39.14 8.62
C ALA A 37 -16.80 -38.87 7.57
N ILE A 38 -15.80 -38.04 7.91
CA ILE A 38 -14.63 -37.77 7.06
C ILE A 38 -13.91 -39.08 6.73
N GLU A 39 -13.54 -39.87 7.75
CA GLU A 39 -12.78 -41.11 7.53
C GLU A 39 -13.50 -42.14 6.65
N LYS A 40 -14.83 -42.19 6.73
CA LYS A 40 -15.66 -43.13 5.96
C LYS A 40 -15.92 -42.65 4.52
N HIS A 41 -15.85 -41.35 4.26
CA HIS A 41 -16.21 -40.80 2.97
C HIS A 41 -15.04 -40.92 2.00
N LYS A 42 -15.10 -41.89 1.07
CA LYS A 42 -14.04 -42.11 0.07
C LYS A 42 -14.63 -42.31 -1.33
N PRO A 43 -14.14 -41.56 -2.34
CA PRO A 43 -13.18 -40.45 -2.24
C PRO A 43 -13.81 -39.19 -1.62
N LEU A 44 -13.02 -38.37 -0.92
CA LEU A 44 -13.40 -37.07 -0.38
C LEU A 44 -12.77 -35.95 -1.20
N LYS A 45 -13.49 -35.47 -2.22
CA LYS A 45 -12.98 -34.39 -3.09
C LYS A 45 -13.23 -33.00 -2.54
N ALA A 46 -14.30 -32.83 -1.76
CA ALA A 46 -14.68 -31.53 -1.20
C ALA A 46 -15.18 -31.70 0.23
N LEU A 47 -14.72 -30.81 1.12
CA LEU A 47 -15.15 -30.76 2.50
C LEU A 47 -15.78 -29.40 2.81
N ARG A 48 -17.07 -29.42 3.18
CA ARG A 48 -17.79 -28.22 3.61
C ARG A 48 -18.08 -28.24 5.10
N LEU A 49 -17.61 -27.22 5.81
CA LEU A 49 -17.77 -27.06 7.26
C LEU A 49 -18.51 -25.77 7.66
N GLU A 50 -19.09 -25.07 6.70
CA GLU A 50 -19.82 -23.80 6.91
C GLU A 50 -20.86 -23.83 8.04
N GLY A 51 -21.02 -22.73 8.77
CA GLY A 51 -22.05 -22.58 9.81
C GLY A 51 -21.79 -23.45 11.05
N ASN A 52 -20.52 -23.70 11.35
CA ASN A 52 -20.08 -24.41 12.55
C ASN A 52 -18.98 -23.60 13.23
N THR A 53 -18.63 -23.99 14.46
CA THR A 53 -17.65 -23.27 15.28
C THR A 53 -16.59 -24.24 15.79
N ILE A 54 -15.34 -24.07 15.36
CA ILE A 54 -14.24 -24.99 15.66
C ILE A 54 -13.13 -24.26 16.42
N ASN A 55 -12.63 -24.80 17.53
CA ASN A 55 -11.42 -24.32 18.20
C ASN A 55 -10.20 -25.15 17.84
N GLU A 56 -9.05 -24.86 18.47
CA GLU A 56 -7.79 -25.54 18.20
C GLU A 56 -7.84 -27.06 18.46
N GLU A 57 -8.48 -27.49 19.56
CA GLU A 57 -8.55 -28.91 19.93
C GLU A 57 -9.41 -29.71 18.93
N ALA A 58 -10.58 -29.19 18.60
CA ALA A 58 -11.45 -29.76 17.58
C ALA A 58 -10.78 -29.75 16.19
N ALA A 59 -10.11 -28.65 15.83
CA ALA A 59 -9.34 -28.54 14.59
C ALA A 59 -8.20 -29.57 14.52
N THR A 60 -7.55 -29.87 15.64
CA THR A 60 -6.51 -30.91 15.72
C THR A 60 -7.09 -32.30 15.42
N ALA A 61 -8.24 -32.63 15.99
CA ALA A 61 -8.91 -33.90 15.74
C ALA A 61 -9.33 -34.06 14.27
N ILE A 62 -9.84 -32.97 13.66
CA ILE A 62 -10.22 -32.95 12.25
C ILE A 62 -8.99 -33.01 11.35
N GLY A 63 -7.97 -32.20 11.60
CA GLY A 63 -6.72 -32.18 10.85
C GLY A 63 -6.09 -33.58 10.77
N LYS A 64 -6.09 -34.32 11.88
CA LYS A 64 -5.57 -35.69 11.92
C LYS A 64 -6.30 -36.67 11.01
N VAL A 65 -7.62 -36.55 10.87
CA VAL A 65 -8.36 -37.43 9.95
C VAL A 65 -8.18 -37.02 8.49
N LEU A 66 -7.93 -35.73 8.22
CA LEU A 66 -7.61 -35.23 6.88
C LEU A 66 -6.28 -35.77 6.34
N GLU A 67 -5.35 -36.21 7.20
CA GLU A 67 -4.12 -36.91 6.78
C GLU A 67 -4.39 -38.18 5.96
N LYS A 68 -5.60 -38.74 6.00
CA LYS A 68 -5.92 -39.96 5.25
C LYS A 68 -6.48 -39.68 3.84
N HIS A 69 -6.61 -38.40 3.47
CA HIS A 69 -7.27 -37.95 2.24
C HIS A 69 -6.34 -37.05 1.43
N ASN A 70 -5.75 -37.59 0.37
CA ASN A 70 -4.90 -36.84 -0.57
C ASN A 70 -5.67 -36.33 -1.78
N GLU A 71 -6.91 -36.83 -1.96
CA GLU A 71 -7.79 -36.53 -3.07
C GLU A 71 -8.63 -35.26 -2.89
N ILE A 72 -8.45 -34.54 -1.77
CA ILE A 72 -9.17 -33.30 -1.49
C ILE A 72 -8.70 -32.22 -2.47
N GLU A 73 -9.68 -31.64 -3.16
CA GLU A 73 -9.48 -30.56 -4.12
C GLU A 73 -10.14 -29.25 -3.63
N ARG A 74 -11.18 -29.32 -2.79
CA ARG A 74 -11.95 -28.12 -2.39
C ARG A 74 -12.23 -28.06 -0.89
N LEU A 75 -11.95 -26.91 -0.29
CA LEU A 75 -12.17 -26.63 1.12
C LEU A 75 -13.15 -25.47 1.26
N ILE A 76 -14.34 -25.76 1.77
CA ILE A 76 -15.43 -24.78 1.92
C ILE A 76 -15.64 -24.55 3.41
N TRP A 77 -14.84 -23.63 3.94
CA TRP A 77 -14.68 -23.32 5.36
C TRP A 77 -15.08 -21.87 5.66
N ASN A 78 -16.01 -21.31 4.88
CA ASN A 78 -16.60 -20.02 5.23
C ASN A 78 -17.45 -20.15 6.50
N ASP A 79 -17.52 -19.10 7.33
CA ASP A 79 -18.28 -19.12 8.59
C ASP A 79 -17.98 -20.34 9.49
N LEU A 80 -16.68 -20.55 9.80
CA LEU A 80 -16.17 -21.70 10.57
C LEU A 80 -15.70 -21.33 11.99
N PHE A 81 -15.41 -20.05 12.21
CA PHE A 81 -14.88 -19.54 13.48
C PHE A 81 -15.81 -18.54 14.14
N THR A 82 -17.10 -18.56 13.82
CA THR A 82 -18.09 -17.71 14.46
C THR A 82 -18.14 -17.99 15.96
N THR A 83 -18.23 -16.91 16.75
CA THR A 83 -18.10 -16.90 18.22
C THR A 83 -16.73 -17.29 18.79
N ARG A 84 -15.68 -17.45 17.98
CA ARG A 84 -14.29 -17.64 18.47
C ARG A 84 -13.56 -16.32 18.63
N LEU A 85 -12.59 -16.31 19.53
CA LEU A 85 -11.69 -15.17 19.65
C LEU A 85 -10.78 -15.09 18.43
N LYS A 86 -10.43 -13.87 18.00
CA LYS A 86 -9.52 -13.65 16.85
C LYS A 86 -8.15 -14.32 17.05
N THR A 87 -7.71 -14.47 18.29
CA THR A 87 -6.46 -15.14 18.69
C THR A 87 -6.52 -16.66 18.55
N GLU A 88 -7.71 -17.27 18.60
CA GLU A 88 -7.90 -18.73 18.42
C GLU A 88 -7.93 -19.14 16.95
N VAL A 89 -8.24 -18.20 16.04
CA VAL A 89 -8.37 -18.50 14.60
C VAL A 89 -7.05 -18.96 13.98
N PRO A 90 -5.91 -18.25 14.11
CA PRO A 90 -4.64 -18.72 13.55
C PRO A 90 -4.23 -20.13 14.01
N PRO A 91 -4.17 -20.47 15.31
CA PRO A 91 -3.77 -21.81 15.74
C PRO A 91 -4.75 -22.88 15.26
N SER A 92 -6.06 -22.59 15.27
CA SER A 92 -7.06 -23.53 14.73
C SER A 92 -6.85 -23.81 13.24
N LEU A 93 -6.58 -22.79 12.43
CA LEU A 93 -6.26 -22.94 11.01
C LEU A 93 -4.98 -23.75 10.78
N ILE A 94 -3.93 -23.52 11.58
CA ILE A 94 -2.68 -24.28 11.52
C ILE A 94 -2.97 -25.77 11.78
N LYS A 95 -3.70 -26.10 12.85
CA LYS A 95 -4.03 -27.49 13.18
C LYS A 95 -4.92 -28.15 12.14
N LEU A 96 -5.90 -27.42 11.61
CA LEU A 96 -6.82 -27.92 10.60
C LEU A 96 -6.10 -28.23 9.28
N THR A 97 -5.17 -27.37 8.87
CA THR A 97 -4.40 -27.51 7.62
C THR A 97 -3.20 -28.44 7.75
N GLN A 98 -2.72 -28.72 8.97
CA GLN A 98 -1.56 -29.56 9.22
C GLN A 98 -1.66 -30.94 8.53
N GLY A 99 -2.84 -31.57 8.58
CA GLY A 99 -3.04 -32.88 7.96
C GLY A 99 -3.00 -32.87 6.43
N LEU A 100 -3.31 -31.72 5.83
CA LEU A 100 -3.28 -31.52 4.38
C LEU A 100 -1.85 -31.33 3.85
N LEU A 101 -0.93 -30.84 4.69
CA LEU A 101 0.48 -30.65 4.35
C LEU A 101 1.21 -31.98 4.09
N THR A 102 0.89 -33.02 4.86
CA THR A 102 1.66 -34.26 4.89
C THR A 102 1.43 -35.17 3.69
N ASN A 103 0.30 -35.01 2.97
CA ASN A 103 -0.16 -35.99 1.98
C ASN A 103 -0.16 -35.51 0.52
N GLY A 104 0.45 -34.36 0.24
CA GLY A 104 0.58 -33.87 -1.13
C GLY A 104 -0.77 -33.61 -1.80
N CYS A 105 -1.72 -33.03 -1.05
CA CYS A 105 -3.02 -32.64 -1.59
C CYS A 105 -2.87 -31.69 -2.79
N HIS A 106 -3.92 -31.59 -3.60
CA HIS A 106 -3.95 -30.69 -4.75
C HIS A 106 -5.17 -29.78 -4.61
N ILE A 107 -5.09 -28.84 -3.67
CA ILE A 107 -6.17 -27.90 -3.42
C ILE A 107 -6.32 -27.00 -4.65
N VAL A 108 -7.57 -26.87 -5.11
CA VAL A 108 -8.00 -26.07 -6.27
C VAL A 108 -8.85 -24.89 -5.79
N GLU A 109 -9.68 -25.09 -4.77
CA GLU A 109 -10.56 -24.06 -4.19
C GLU A 109 -10.38 -23.99 -2.67
N LEU A 110 -10.16 -22.78 -2.16
CA LEU A 110 -10.16 -22.47 -0.73
C LEU A 110 -11.14 -21.32 -0.45
N ASN A 111 -12.23 -21.61 0.24
CA ASN A 111 -13.18 -20.61 0.72
C ASN A 111 -13.11 -20.49 2.24
N LEU A 112 -12.72 -19.31 2.70
CA LEU A 112 -12.55 -18.93 4.11
C LEU A 112 -13.32 -17.64 4.43
N SER A 113 -14.28 -17.26 3.59
CA SER A 113 -15.10 -16.05 3.79
C SER A 113 -15.83 -16.07 5.14
N ASP A 114 -16.19 -14.91 5.67
CA ASP A 114 -16.99 -14.77 6.89
C ASP A 114 -16.32 -15.40 8.13
N ASN A 115 -14.99 -15.38 8.17
CA ASN A 115 -14.21 -15.74 9.35
C ASN A 115 -13.44 -14.53 9.85
N ALA A 116 -13.66 -14.13 11.11
CA ALA A 116 -13.02 -12.97 11.71
C ALA A 116 -11.51 -13.20 11.97
N PHE A 117 -10.69 -13.14 10.92
CA PHE A 117 -9.25 -13.33 10.98
C PHE A 117 -8.56 -12.21 11.77
N GLY A 118 -9.05 -10.97 11.60
CA GLY A 118 -8.28 -9.81 12.00
C GLY A 118 -6.94 -9.70 11.25
N PRO A 119 -6.07 -8.76 11.64
CA PRO A 119 -4.78 -8.55 10.99
C PRO A 119 -3.82 -9.74 11.02
N ILE A 120 -3.94 -10.60 12.05
CA ILE A 120 -3.02 -11.72 12.28
C ILE A 120 -3.56 -13.07 11.80
N GLY A 121 -4.86 -13.20 11.51
CA GLY A 121 -5.46 -14.50 11.14
C GLY A 121 -4.83 -15.14 9.91
N VAL A 122 -4.35 -14.32 8.97
CA VAL A 122 -3.64 -14.79 7.77
C VAL A 122 -2.33 -15.53 8.11
N LYS A 123 -1.68 -15.23 9.25
CA LYS A 123 -0.49 -15.98 9.71
C LYS A 123 -0.78 -17.47 9.88
N GLY A 124 -2.01 -17.83 10.26
CA GLY A 124 -2.42 -19.23 10.38
C GLY A 124 -2.47 -20.00 9.06
N LEU A 125 -2.37 -19.31 7.92
CA LEU A 125 -2.42 -19.89 6.59
C LEU A 125 -1.08 -19.82 5.85
N GLU A 126 -0.09 -19.10 6.37
CA GLU A 126 1.15 -18.80 5.65
C GLU A 126 1.88 -20.07 5.21
N THR A 127 2.09 -21.00 6.14
CA THR A 127 2.73 -22.30 5.86
C THR A 127 1.90 -23.14 4.89
N PHE A 128 0.56 -23.11 5.02
CA PHE A 128 -0.32 -23.88 4.17
C PHE A 128 -0.34 -23.38 2.73
N LEU A 129 -0.55 -22.07 2.54
CA LEU A 129 -0.59 -21.43 1.24
C LEU A 129 0.75 -21.51 0.51
N SER A 130 1.89 -21.46 1.22
CA SER A 130 3.22 -21.57 0.62
C SER A 130 3.68 -23.01 0.32
N SER A 131 2.90 -24.02 0.75
CA SER A 131 3.24 -25.44 0.59
C SER A 131 2.83 -26.03 -0.76
N SER A 132 3.31 -27.24 -1.05
CA SER A 132 2.93 -28.02 -2.23
C SER A 132 1.45 -28.36 -2.31
N ALA A 133 0.73 -28.35 -1.18
CA ALA A 133 -0.71 -28.58 -1.13
C ALA A 133 -1.50 -27.54 -1.94
N CYS A 134 -0.96 -26.32 -2.06
CA CYS A 134 -1.60 -25.18 -2.70
C CYS A 134 -1.02 -24.85 -4.09
N TYR A 135 -0.06 -25.61 -4.63
CA TYR A 135 0.51 -25.32 -5.96
C TYR A 135 -0.53 -25.42 -7.09
N THR A 136 -1.63 -26.11 -6.85
CA THR A 136 -2.74 -26.24 -7.81
C THR A 136 -3.90 -25.30 -7.52
N LEU A 137 -3.78 -24.41 -6.53
CA LEU A 137 -4.87 -23.55 -6.09
C LEU A 137 -5.20 -22.54 -7.19
N GLU A 138 -6.44 -22.59 -7.67
CA GLU A 138 -6.94 -21.75 -8.76
C GLU A 138 -7.92 -20.69 -8.23
N GLU A 139 -8.55 -20.91 -7.07
CA GLU A 139 -9.54 -20.02 -6.48
C GLU A 139 -9.36 -19.84 -4.97
N ILE A 140 -9.29 -18.57 -4.54
CA ILE A 140 -9.31 -18.20 -3.12
C ILE A 140 -10.43 -17.20 -2.85
N ARG A 141 -11.24 -17.50 -1.81
CA ARG A 141 -12.31 -16.63 -1.31
C ARG A 141 -12.09 -16.28 0.15
N LEU A 142 -12.00 -14.99 0.44
CA LEU A 142 -11.72 -14.41 1.74
C LEU A 142 -12.61 -13.19 1.98
N ASN A 143 -13.89 -13.23 1.58
CA ASN A 143 -14.77 -12.08 1.82
C ASN A 143 -15.00 -11.91 3.32
N ASN A 144 -15.09 -10.67 3.80
CA ASN A 144 -15.53 -10.37 5.16
C ASN A 144 -14.67 -11.07 6.25
N CYS A 145 -13.34 -11.05 6.09
CA CYS A 145 -12.42 -11.64 7.06
C CYS A 145 -11.76 -10.61 8.00
N GLY A 146 -11.96 -9.31 7.75
CA GLY A 146 -11.38 -8.25 8.58
C GLY A 146 -9.83 -8.24 8.58
N MET A 147 -9.21 -8.62 7.46
CA MET A 147 -7.75 -8.78 7.36
C MET A 147 -6.94 -7.49 7.57
N GLY A 148 -7.52 -6.32 7.28
CA GLY A 148 -6.80 -5.06 7.26
C GLY A 148 -5.69 -5.02 6.19
N SER A 149 -4.94 -3.92 6.17
CA SER A 149 -3.79 -3.75 5.29
C SER A 149 -2.67 -4.76 5.58
N MET A 150 -2.43 -5.08 6.86
CA MET A 150 -1.43 -6.06 7.29
C MET A 150 -1.75 -7.48 6.81
N GLY A 151 -2.99 -7.95 6.98
CA GLY A 151 -3.38 -9.26 6.48
C GLY A 151 -3.29 -9.36 4.96
N GLY A 152 -3.59 -8.27 4.24
CA GLY A 152 -3.35 -8.18 2.79
C GLY A 152 -1.88 -8.36 2.39
N LYS A 153 -0.93 -7.78 3.16
CA LYS A 153 0.51 -7.97 2.94
C LYS A 153 0.95 -9.41 3.18
N LEU A 154 0.54 -9.99 4.32
CA LEU A 154 0.86 -11.38 4.65
C LEU A 154 0.32 -12.36 3.60
N LEU A 155 -0.90 -12.11 3.12
CA LEU A 155 -1.50 -12.92 2.07
C LEU A 155 -0.71 -12.80 0.76
N ALA A 156 -0.32 -11.59 0.38
CA ALA A 156 0.50 -11.37 -0.80
C ALA A 156 1.85 -12.09 -0.72
N GLU A 157 2.52 -12.04 0.44
CA GLU A 157 3.78 -12.74 0.69
C GLU A 157 3.61 -14.26 0.56
N ALA A 158 2.56 -14.82 1.17
CA ALA A 158 2.26 -16.25 1.09
C ALA A 158 1.98 -16.71 -0.36
N LEU A 159 1.23 -15.91 -1.15
CA LEU A 159 0.95 -16.20 -2.55
C LEU A 159 2.20 -16.13 -3.43
N ILE A 160 3.08 -15.15 -3.19
CA ILE A 160 4.37 -15.03 -3.89
C ILE A 160 5.28 -16.21 -3.54
N ALA A 161 5.33 -16.60 -2.27
CA ALA A 161 6.09 -17.76 -1.81
C ALA A 161 5.57 -19.04 -2.47
N CYS A 162 4.25 -19.26 -2.49
CA CYS A 162 3.61 -20.38 -3.20
C CYS A 162 4.05 -20.43 -4.67
N HIS A 163 3.97 -19.30 -5.37
CA HIS A 163 4.37 -19.21 -6.77
C HIS A 163 5.84 -19.59 -6.98
N LYS A 164 6.77 -19.01 -6.20
CA LYS A 164 8.21 -19.31 -6.28
C LYS A 164 8.51 -20.77 -5.96
N ASN A 165 7.91 -21.30 -4.90
CA ASN A 165 8.12 -22.68 -4.47
C ASN A 165 7.58 -23.68 -5.51
N SER A 166 6.44 -23.38 -6.14
CA SER A 166 5.89 -24.20 -7.23
C SER A 166 6.81 -24.27 -8.45
N ILE A 167 7.48 -23.15 -8.80
CA ILE A 167 8.48 -23.12 -9.87
C ILE A 167 9.70 -23.95 -9.51
N ALA A 168 10.21 -23.79 -8.28
CA ALA A 168 11.39 -24.53 -7.80
C ALA A 168 11.15 -26.05 -7.76
N ALA A 169 9.93 -26.48 -7.46
CA ALA A 169 9.55 -27.89 -7.43
C ALA A 169 9.44 -28.57 -8.81
N GLY A 170 9.46 -27.79 -9.92
CA GLY A 170 9.43 -28.34 -11.29
C GLY A 170 8.10 -29.00 -11.70
N GLY A 171 7.02 -28.79 -10.93
CA GLY A 171 5.69 -29.37 -11.15
C GLY A 171 4.70 -28.44 -11.86
N LYS A 172 3.38 -28.66 -11.65
CA LYS A 172 2.34 -27.72 -12.09
C LYS A 172 2.57 -26.37 -11.40
N ARG A 173 2.67 -25.31 -12.19
CA ARG A 173 2.88 -23.95 -11.68
C ARG A 173 1.62 -23.45 -10.98
N PHE A 174 1.82 -22.77 -9.86
CA PHE A 174 0.78 -22.02 -9.20
C PHE A 174 0.17 -21.00 -10.16
N ALA A 175 -1.14 -21.15 -10.40
CA ALA A 175 -1.90 -20.39 -11.37
C ALA A 175 -3.23 -19.96 -10.76
N LEU A 176 -3.17 -18.91 -9.94
CA LEU A 176 -4.37 -18.34 -9.33
C LEU A 176 -5.22 -17.67 -10.41
N LYS A 177 -6.44 -18.18 -10.62
CA LYS A 177 -7.39 -17.67 -11.61
C LYS A 177 -8.41 -16.75 -10.98
N GLN A 178 -8.85 -17.03 -9.76
CA GLN A 178 -9.93 -16.30 -9.11
C GLN A 178 -9.48 -15.82 -7.72
N PHE A 179 -9.53 -14.51 -7.52
CA PHE A 179 -9.26 -13.87 -6.25
C PHE A 179 -10.48 -13.06 -5.81
N ILE A 180 -11.08 -13.46 -4.69
CA ILE A 180 -12.31 -12.87 -4.15
C ILE A 180 -12.04 -12.49 -2.69
N ALA A 181 -11.93 -11.20 -2.39
CA ALA A 181 -11.61 -10.71 -1.05
C ALA A 181 -12.20 -9.32 -0.79
N GLY A 182 -13.52 -9.20 -0.77
CA GLY A 182 -14.24 -7.99 -0.38
C GLY A 182 -14.38 -7.82 1.13
N ARG A 183 -14.72 -6.61 1.59
CA ARG A 183 -15.02 -6.31 3.02
C ARG A 183 -13.88 -6.65 3.97
N ASN A 184 -12.64 -6.38 3.59
CA ASN A 184 -11.46 -6.70 4.39
C ASN A 184 -10.66 -5.50 4.88
N ARG A 185 -11.04 -4.27 4.49
CA ARG A 185 -10.24 -3.06 4.77
C ARG A 185 -8.78 -3.23 4.31
N LEU A 186 -8.57 -3.75 3.11
CA LEU A 186 -7.23 -3.94 2.55
C LEU A 186 -6.50 -2.61 2.33
N GLU A 187 -7.26 -1.52 2.13
CA GLU A 187 -6.76 -0.16 2.01
C GLU A 187 -5.63 -0.04 0.96
N ILE A 188 -4.79 1.00 1.04
CA ILE A 188 -3.75 1.25 0.03
C ILE A 188 -2.65 0.18 0.12
N GLU A 189 -2.10 -0.07 1.31
CA GLU A 189 -0.88 -0.86 1.43
C GLU A 189 -1.13 -2.35 1.18
N GLY A 190 -2.28 -2.88 1.63
CA GLY A 190 -2.66 -4.27 1.39
C GLY A 190 -2.93 -4.52 -0.09
N SER A 191 -3.65 -3.60 -0.76
CA SER A 191 -3.91 -3.70 -2.20
C SER A 191 -2.63 -3.57 -3.04
N GLN A 192 -1.68 -2.71 -2.66
CA GLN A 192 -0.37 -2.61 -3.33
C GLN A 192 0.47 -3.88 -3.19
N ALA A 193 0.45 -4.53 -2.01
CA ALA A 193 1.14 -5.79 -1.82
C ALA A 193 0.50 -6.90 -2.67
N LEU A 194 -0.83 -7.01 -2.67
CA LEU A 194 -1.55 -7.97 -3.51
C LEU A 194 -1.34 -7.70 -5.00
N ALA A 195 -1.29 -6.44 -5.43
CA ALA A 195 -0.97 -6.08 -6.81
C ALA A 195 0.39 -6.64 -7.26
N LYS A 196 1.43 -6.55 -6.41
CA LYS A 196 2.74 -7.16 -6.70
C LYS A 196 2.64 -8.68 -6.85
N ALA A 197 1.85 -9.34 -5.99
CA ALA A 197 1.61 -10.77 -6.12
C ALA A 197 0.92 -11.10 -7.46
N PHE A 198 -0.12 -10.36 -7.83
CA PHE A 198 -0.85 -10.56 -9.07
C PHE A 198 -0.02 -10.28 -10.32
N GLU A 199 0.90 -9.30 -10.26
CA GLU A 199 1.85 -9.02 -11.32
C GLU A 199 2.81 -10.19 -11.55
N ILE A 200 3.33 -10.78 -10.47
CA ILE A 200 4.22 -11.95 -10.52
C ILE A 200 3.50 -13.19 -11.03
N ILE A 201 2.27 -13.43 -10.55
CA ILE A 201 1.50 -14.65 -10.86
C ILE A 201 0.92 -14.61 -12.29
N GLY A 202 0.39 -13.47 -12.74
CA GLY A 202 0.03 -13.23 -14.14
C GLY A 202 -1.05 -14.13 -14.75
N THR A 203 -1.86 -14.83 -13.95
CA THR A 203 -2.84 -15.84 -14.41
C THR A 203 -4.30 -15.53 -14.07
N LEU A 204 -4.59 -14.37 -13.47
CA LEU A 204 -5.94 -14.03 -13.03
C LEU A 204 -6.93 -13.93 -14.20
N GLU A 205 -8.13 -14.47 -13.95
CA GLU A 205 -9.32 -14.41 -14.78
C GLU A 205 -10.45 -13.64 -14.08
N VAL A 206 -10.50 -13.69 -12.74
CA VAL A 206 -11.51 -13.00 -11.91
C VAL A 206 -10.83 -12.31 -10.75
N ILE A 207 -11.10 -11.01 -10.59
CA ILE A 207 -10.76 -10.27 -9.38
C ILE A 207 -12.02 -9.58 -8.84
N ARG A 208 -12.35 -9.88 -7.58
CA ARG A 208 -13.41 -9.20 -6.82
C ARG A 208 -12.87 -8.71 -5.49
N MET A 209 -12.79 -7.40 -5.33
CA MET A 209 -12.30 -6.75 -4.11
C MET A 209 -13.23 -5.63 -3.65
N PRO A 210 -14.56 -5.85 -3.57
CA PRO A 210 -15.48 -4.78 -3.22
C PRO A 210 -15.32 -4.34 -1.75
N GLN A 211 -15.66 -3.10 -1.42
CA GLN A 211 -15.76 -2.61 -0.04
C GLN A 211 -14.45 -2.78 0.76
N ASN A 212 -13.31 -2.39 0.21
CA ASN A 212 -12.01 -2.55 0.86
C ASN A 212 -11.35 -1.24 1.30
N GLY A 213 -12.00 -0.10 1.08
CA GLY A 213 -11.42 1.21 1.35
C GLY A 213 -10.16 1.47 0.52
N ILE A 214 -10.03 0.85 -0.66
CA ILE A 214 -8.88 1.04 -1.53
C ILE A 214 -8.99 2.43 -2.16
N ARG A 215 -7.98 3.26 -1.91
CA ARG A 215 -7.87 4.63 -2.45
C ARG A 215 -7.05 4.65 -3.75
N PRO A 216 -6.98 5.77 -4.50
CA PRO A 216 -6.41 5.80 -5.84
C PRO A 216 -5.02 5.16 -5.99
N PRO A 217 -4.05 5.34 -5.07
CA PRO A 217 -2.74 4.68 -5.19
C PRO A 217 -2.80 3.14 -5.16
N GLY A 218 -3.76 2.57 -4.44
CA GLY A 218 -4.01 1.12 -4.43
C GLY A 218 -4.67 0.64 -5.72
N ILE A 219 -5.65 1.39 -6.24
CA ILE A 219 -6.30 1.12 -7.53
C ILE A 219 -5.30 1.19 -8.68
N GLU A 220 -4.40 2.17 -8.69
CA GLU A 220 -3.35 2.29 -9.70
C GLU A 220 -2.39 1.11 -9.67
N ALA A 221 -2.03 0.61 -8.48
CA ALA A 221 -1.19 -0.57 -8.34
C ALA A 221 -1.88 -1.83 -8.88
N LEU A 222 -3.15 -2.06 -8.50
CA LEU A 222 -3.96 -3.16 -9.05
C LEU A 222 -4.07 -3.05 -10.58
N THR A 223 -4.32 -1.84 -11.08
CA THR A 223 -4.40 -1.53 -12.51
C THR A 223 -3.10 -1.86 -13.24
N ALA A 224 -1.93 -1.57 -12.64
CA ALA A 224 -0.64 -1.94 -13.22
C ALA A 224 -0.49 -3.47 -13.32
N ALA A 225 -0.89 -4.20 -12.28
CA ALA A 225 -0.85 -5.67 -12.26
C ALA A 225 -1.77 -6.31 -13.31
N PHE A 226 -2.92 -5.68 -13.64
CA PHE A 226 -3.83 -6.18 -14.65
C PHE A 226 -3.19 -6.31 -16.05
N LEU A 227 -2.16 -5.54 -16.36
CA LEU A 227 -1.44 -5.65 -17.64
C LEU A 227 -0.81 -7.04 -17.86
N GLN A 228 -0.38 -7.70 -16.78
CA GLN A 228 0.15 -9.07 -16.83
C GLN A 228 -0.97 -10.13 -16.86
N ASN A 229 -2.16 -9.77 -16.39
CA ASN A 229 -3.31 -10.67 -16.27
C ASN A 229 -4.27 -10.53 -17.47
N ARG A 230 -3.75 -10.79 -18.67
CA ARG A 230 -4.49 -10.63 -19.95
C ARG A 230 -5.73 -11.54 -20.10
N ASN A 231 -5.90 -12.51 -19.20
CA ASN A 231 -7.05 -13.40 -19.15
C ASN A 231 -8.21 -12.89 -18.30
N LEU A 232 -8.09 -11.70 -17.68
CA LEU A 232 -9.15 -11.10 -16.89
C LEU A 232 -10.45 -11.00 -17.68
N ARG A 233 -11.49 -11.59 -17.09
CA ARG A 233 -12.89 -11.61 -17.51
C ARG A 233 -13.75 -10.74 -16.61
N ILE A 234 -13.45 -10.70 -15.31
CA ILE A 234 -14.25 -9.98 -14.31
C ILE A 234 -13.34 -9.07 -13.50
N ILE A 235 -13.66 -7.77 -13.49
CA ILE A 235 -13.10 -6.79 -12.57
C ILE A 235 -14.25 -6.24 -11.75
N ASP A 236 -14.22 -6.50 -10.45
CA ASP A 236 -15.17 -5.96 -9.49
C ASP A 236 -14.40 -5.24 -8.37
N LEU A 237 -14.50 -3.91 -8.40
CA LEU A 237 -13.87 -3.00 -7.45
C LEU A 237 -14.92 -2.10 -6.77
N ASN A 238 -16.18 -2.52 -6.76
CA ASN A 238 -17.30 -1.79 -6.16
C ASN A 238 -16.96 -1.24 -4.76
N ASP A 239 -17.45 -0.05 -4.45
CA ASP A 239 -17.26 0.61 -3.16
C ASP A 239 -15.78 0.69 -2.72
N ASN A 240 -14.96 1.24 -3.63
CA ASN A 240 -13.60 1.69 -3.38
C ASN A 240 -13.41 3.09 -3.99
N THR A 241 -12.47 3.89 -3.49
CA THR A 241 -12.26 5.24 -4.03
C THR A 241 -11.35 5.21 -5.26
N ILE A 242 -11.94 5.20 -6.46
CA ILE A 242 -11.19 5.21 -7.72
C ILE A 242 -10.78 6.62 -8.13
N THR A 243 -11.73 7.57 -8.19
CA THR A 243 -11.53 8.99 -8.50
C THR A 243 -10.44 9.26 -9.57
N THR A 244 -9.25 9.72 -9.17
CA THR A 244 -8.14 10.10 -10.06
C THR A 244 -7.52 8.92 -10.80
N ALA A 245 -7.68 7.69 -10.30
CA ALA A 245 -7.17 6.47 -10.94
C ALA A 245 -8.02 6.02 -12.15
N ALA A 246 -9.23 6.57 -12.34
CA ALA A 246 -10.17 6.13 -13.39
C ALA A 246 -9.55 6.20 -14.80
N GLY A 247 -8.78 7.25 -15.11
CA GLY A 247 -8.11 7.39 -16.39
C GLY A 247 -7.04 6.31 -16.62
N LYS A 248 -6.28 5.96 -15.57
CA LYS A 248 -5.30 4.87 -15.63
C LYS A 248 -5.99 3.52 -15.81
N LEU A 249 -7.06 3.28 -15.06
CA LEU A 249 -7.88 2.07 -15.17
C LEU A 249 -8.44 1.92 -16.59
N ALA A 250 -9.02 2.98 -17.16
CA ALA A 250 -9.49 3.01 -18.55
C ALA A 250 -8.38 2.65 -19.56
N SER A 251 -7.18 3.22 -19.38
CA SER A 251 -6.05 2.95 -20.27
C SER A 251 -5.64 1.47 -20.28
N VAL A 252 -5.82 0.75 -19.17
CA VAL A 252 -5.51 -0.68 -19.05
C VAL A 252 -6.68 -1.54 -19.50
N ILE A 253 -7.92 -1.18 -19.15
CA ILE A 253 -9.14 -1.87 -19.60
C ILE A 253 -9.11 -2.03 -21.12
N SER A 254 -8.76 -0.99 -21.88
CA SER A 254 -8.62 -1.04 -23.35
C SER A 254 -7.71 -2.18 -23.89
N LYS A 255 -6.85 -2.73 -23.04
CA LYS A 255 -5.86 -3.77 -23.36
C LYS A 255 -6.26 -5.17 -22.84
N LEU A 256 -7.44 -5.34 -22.24
CA LEU A 256 -7.91 -6.60 -21.64
C LEU A 256 -8.99 -7.26 -22.51
N PRO A 257 -8.62 -8.10 -23.50
CA PRO A 257 -9.52 -8.51 -24.58
C PRO A 257 -10.64 -9.48 -24.15
N LYS A 258 -10.54 -10.07 -22.95
CA LYS A 258 -11.47 -11.10 -22.45
C LYS A 258 -12.48 -10.58 -21.44
N LEU A 259 -12.52 -9.26 -21.18
CA LEU A 259 -13.45 -8.70 -20.21
C LEU A 259 -14.91 -8.97 -20.60
N GLU A 260 -15.65 -9.45 -19.61
CA GLU A 260 -17.06 -9.81 -19.65
C GLU A 260 -17.86 -8.98 -18.64
N ILE A 261 -17.30 -8.68 -17.47
CA ILE A 261 -17.98 -7.94 -16.40
C ILE A 261 -17.03 -6.88 -15.82
N ILE A 262 -17.53 -5.64 -15.75
CA ILE A 262 -16.87 -4.53 -15.05
C ILE A 262 -17.87 -3.99 -14.02
N ASN A 263 -17.54 -4.11 -12.74
CA ASN A 263 -18.29 -3.51 -11.65
C ASN A 263 -17.45 -2.45 -10.94
N LEU A 264 -17.86 -1.19 -11.08
CA LEU A 264 -17.27 -0.01 -10.46
C LEU A 264 -18.36 0.84 -9.77
N GLU A 265 -19.46 0.23 -9.35
CA GLU A 265 -20.51 0.91 -8.61
C GLU A 265 -19.98 1.48 -7.28
N SER A 266 -20.55 2.59 -6.82
CA SER A 266 -20.16 3.25 -5.54
C SER A 266 -18.68 3.63 -5.46
N SER A 267 -18.02 3.88 -6.59
CA SER A 267 -16.55 3.99 -6.63
C SER A 267 -16.00 5.40 -6.87
N LEU A 268 -16.87 6.42 -6.80
CA LEU A 268 -16.55 7.83 -7.01
C LEU A 268 -15.74 8.07 -8.30
N ILE A 269 -16.07 7.38 -9.41
CA ILE A 269 -15.35 7.59 -10.68
C ILE A 269 -15.63 8.98 -11.27
N ARG A 270 -16.78 9.59 -10.91
CA ARG A 270 -17.28 10.89 -11.39
C ARG A 270 -17.46 10.94 -12.92
N THR A 271 -18.02 12.03 -13.42
CA THR A 271 -18.29 12.24 -14.85
C THR A 271 -17.06 11.99 -15.74
N LYS A 272 -15.90 12.57 -15.40
CA LYS A 272 -14.67 12.43 -16.20
C LYS A 272 -14.16 10.98 -16.25
N GLY A 273 -14.23 10.26 -15.12
CA GLY A 273 -13.81 8.86 -15.06
C GLY A 273 -14.75 7.96 -15.85
N ALA A 274 -16.07 8.16 -15.74
CA ALA A 274 -17.05 7.41 -16.50
C ALA A 274 -16.90 7.59 -18.03
N ILE A 275 -16.61 8.81 -18.49
CA ILE A 275 -16.28 9.10 -19.90
C ILE A 275 -15.02 8.33 -20.34
N ALA A 276 -13.97 8.30 -19.50
CA ALA A 276 -12.76 7.57 -19.83
C ALA A 276 -13.01 6.05 -19.93
N ILE A 277 -13.74 5.48 -18.98
CA ILE A 277 -14.06 4.05 -18.94
C ILE A 277 -14.95 3.67 -20.13
N SER A 278 -16.01 4.43 -20.41
CA SER A 278 -16.92 4.16 -21.53
C SER A 278 -16.21 4.17 -22.89
N ARG A 279 -15.29 5.11 -23.11
CA ARG A 279 -14.45 5.14 -24.33
C ARG A 279 -13.50 3.95 -24.42
N ALA A 280 -12.96 3.49 -23.30
CA ALA A 280 -12.05 2.34 -23.27
C ALA A 280 -12.75 1.01 -23.58
N ILE A 281 -14.05 0.89 -23.29
CA ILE A 281 -14.79 -0.37 -23.45
C ILE A 281 -15.39 -0.57 -24.85
N VAL A 282 -15.47 0.45 -25.70
CA VAL A 282 -16.12 0.38 -27.03
C VAL A 282 -15.61 -0.78 -27.91
N SER A 283 -14.34 -1.14 -27.78
CA SER A 283 -13.72 -2.24 -28.55
C SER A 283 -13.99 -3.64 -27.98
N HIS A 284 -14.60 -3.77 -26.79
CA HIS A 284 -14.79 -5.05 -26.10
C HIS A 284 -16.05 -5.78 -26.58
N LYS A 285 -15.86 -6.71 -27.51
CA LYS A 285 -16.96 -7.50 -28.09
C LYS A 285 -17.57 -8.52 -27.12
N ASN A 286 -16.88 -8.87 -26.04
CA ASN A 286 -17.31 -9.88 -25.07
C ASN A 286 -17.93 -9.28 -23.81
N LEU A 287 -17.90 -7.95 -23.64
CA LEU A 287 -18.44 -7.31 -22.43
C LEU A 287 -19.95 -7.51 -22.37
N GLN A 288 -20.43 -8.06 -21.25
CA GLN A 288 -21.82 -8.44 -21.00
C GLN A 288 -22.47 -7.58 -19.94
N GLU A 289 -21.73 -7.14 -18.93
CA GLU A 289 -22.27 -6.39 -17.80
C GLU A 289 -21.35 -5.22 -17.43
N LEU A 290 -21.95 -4.04 -17.27
CA LEU A 290 -21.29 -2.81 -16.87
C LEU A 290 -22.08 -2.15 -15.74
N TYR A 291 -21.48 -2.05 -14.56
CA TYR A 291 -22.08 -1.40 -13.39
C TYR A 291 -21.31 -0.13 -13.05
N LEU A 292 -21.97 1.02 -13.21
CA LEU A 292 -21.45 2.36 -12.91
C LEU A 292 -22.43 3.16 -12.03
N GLY A 293 -23.31 2.49 -11.28
CA GLY A 293 -24.22 3.15 -10.35
C GLY A 293 -23.49 3.88 -9.21
N CYS A 294 -24.16 4.84 -8.56
CA CYS A 294 -23.69 5.54 -7.36
C CYS A 294 -22.29 6.18 -7.51
N ASN A 295 -22.04 6.93 -8.58
CA ASN A 295 -20.69 7.37 -8.95
C ASN A 295 -20.50 8.88 -9.09
N ASP A 296 -21.46 9.69 -8.59
CA ASP A 296 -21.52 11.15 -8.76
C ASP A 296 -21.41 11.58 -10.24
N MET A 297 -21.92 10.76 -11.16
CA MET A 297 -21.86 11.04 -12.58
C MET A 297 -23.03 11.95 -12.99
N HIS A 298 -22.71 13.04 -13.66
CA HIS A 298 -23.70 13.97 -14.20
C HIS A 298 -24.15 13.57 -15.61
N ILE A 299 -25.19 14.23 -16.13
CA ILE A 299 -25.82 13.96 -17.43
C ILE A 299 -24.82 13.78 -18.58
N ASP A 300 -23.79 14.63 -18.70
CA ASP A 300 -22.77 14.54 -19.76
C ASP A 300 -22.08 13.17 -19.80
N GLY A 301 -21.80 12.62 -18.62
CA GLY A 301 -21.17 11.31 -18.47
C GLY A 301 -22.14 10.20 -18.84
N GLY A 302 -23.39 10.28 -18.37
CA GLY A 302 -24.44 9.31 -18.69
C GLY A 302 -24.71 9.25 -20.19
N LEU A 303 -24.81 10.39 -20.86
CA LEU A 303 -25.00 10.49 -22.31
C LEU A 303 -23.82 9.89 -23.09
N GLU A 304 -22.58 10.18 -22.68
CA GLU A 304 -21.39 9.60 -23.33
C GLU A 304 -21.34 8.07 -23.15
N VAL A 305 -21.63 7.58 -21.95
CA VAL A 305 -21.73 6.13 -21.69
C VAL A 305 -22.78 5.52 -22.62
N ALA A 306 -23.98 6.08 -22.67
CA ALA A 306 -25.07 5.61 -23.53
C ALA A 306 -24.67 5.58 -25.02
N ARG A 307 -24.02 6.64 -25.52
CA ARG A 307 -23.52 6.71 -26.91
C ARG A 307 -22.47 5.63 -27.19
N CYS A 308 -21.54 5.39 -26.27
CA CYS A 308 -20.46 4.41 -26.42
C CYS A 308 -20.99 2.97 -26.45
N ILE A 309 -21.95 2.65 -25.57
CA ILE A 309 -22.44 1.27 -25.40
C ILE A 309 -23.55 0.87 -26.38
N LYS A 310 -24.21 1.85 -27.02
CA LYS A 310 -25.35 1.65 -27.94
C LYS A 310 -25.10 0.53 -28.97
N ASN A 311 -23.86 0.41 -29.46
CA ASN A 311 -23.49 -0.54 -30.50
C ASN A 311 -22.69 -1.77 -30.00
N MET A 312 -22.58 -1.98 -28.69
CA MET A 312 -21.81 -3.11 -28.14
C MET A 312 -22.62 -4.41 -28.21
N PRO A 313 -22.24 -5.41 -29.02
CA PRO A 313 -23.14 -6.51 -29.39
C PRO A 313 -23.52 -7.45 -28.24
N SER A 314 -22.61 -7.66 -27.28
CA SER A 314 -22.78 -8.66 -26.20
C SER A 314 -23.27 -8.08 -24.88
N LEU A 315 -23.40 -6.74 -24.78
CA LEU A 315 -23.79 -6.07 -23.53
C LEU A 315 -25.27 -6.33 -23.26
N LYS A 316 -25.56 -6.87 -22.07
CA LYS A 316 -26.87 -7.30 -21.57
C LYS A 316 -27.34 -6.50 -20.36
N VAL A 317 -26.40 -6.07 -19.50
CA VAL A 317 -26.69 -5.32 -18.28
C VAL A 317 -25.92 -4.02 -18.30
N LEU A 318 -26.64 -2.92 -18.07
CA LEU A 318 -26.07 -1.62 -17.77
C LEU A 318 -26.74 -1.10 -16.51
N ASP A 319 -25.96 -0.80 -15.49
CA ASP A 319 -26.43 -0.12 -14.28
C ASP A 319 -25.81 1.28 -14.19
N LEU A 320 -26.68 2.30 -14.19
CA LEU A 320 -26.34 3.71 -14.01
C LEU A 320 -27.12 4.34 -12.84
N ASN A 321 -27.78 3.54 -11.99
CA ASN A 321 -28.66 4.06 -10.95
C ASN A 321 -27.90 4.85 -9.87
N GLY A 322 -28.57 5.77 -9.17
CA GLY A 322 -27.93 6.57 -8.10
C GLY A 322 -26.87 7.57 -8.60
N ASN A 323 -26.99 8.04 -9.84
CA ASN A 323 -26.15 9.09 -10.41
C ASN A 323 -26.95 10.39 -10.59
N CYS A 324 -26.26 11.51 -10.72
CA CYS A 324 -26.83 12.86 -10.73
C CYS A 324 -27.30 13.28 -12.14
N PHE A 325 -28.31 12.58 -12.69
CA PHE A 325 -28.81 12.88 -14.04
C PHE A 325 -29.98 13.87 -14.08
N GLY A 326 -30.79 13.92 -13.03
CA GLY A 326 -32.11 14.55 -13.05
C GLY A 326 -33.12 13.79 -13.93
N LEU A 327 -34.42 14.08 -13.76
CA LEU A 327 -35.50 13.39 -14.50
C LEU A 327 -35.35 13.57 -16.02
N ASP A 328 -35.12 14.80 -16.48
CA ASP A 328 -34.92 15.10 -17.90
C ASP A 328 -33.70 14.36 -18.47
N GLY A 329 -32.59 14.32 -17.72
CA GLY A 329 -31.38 13.60 -18.13
C GLY A 329 -31.57 12.10 -18.22
N ILE A 330 -32.40 11.52 -17.35
CA ILE A 330 -32.79 10.11 -17.43
C ILE A 330 -33.56 9.83 -18.72
N GLU A 331 -34.52 10.69 -19.08
CA GLU A 331 -35.27 10.57 -20.34
C GLU A 331 -34.34 10.69 -21.55
N GLU A 332 -33.41 11.64 -21.56
CA GLU A 332 -32.43 11.78 -22.64
C GLU A 332 -31.54 10.55 -22.80
N ILE A 333 -31.02 10.01 -21.69
CA ILE A 333 -30.21 8.79 -21.68
C ILE A 333 -31.02 7.60 -22.20
N ARG A 334 -32.28 7.48 -21.77
CA ARG A 334 -33.22 6.45 -22.25
C ARG A 334 -33.42 6.54 -23.76
N ASN A 335 -33.68 7.74 -24.28
CA ASN A 335 -33.85 8.01 -25.72
C ASN A 335 -32.61 7.60 -26.54
N VAL A 336 -31.40 7.82 -26.02
CA VAL A 336 -30.17 7.35 -26.68
C VAL A 336 -30.12 5.82 -26.75
N LEU A 337 -30.63 5.13 -25.72
CA LEU A 337 -30.59 3.68 -25.53
C LEU A 337 -31.77 2.91 -26.12
N GLU A 338 -32.85 3.56 -26.58
CA GLU A 338 -34.10 2.92 -27.07
C GLU A 338 -33.91 1.79 -28.10
N ASN A 339 -32.77 1.72 -28.79
CA ASN A 339 -32.43 0.62 -29.70
C ASN A 339 -31.95 -0.66 -28.99
N LYS A 340 -31.90 -0.69 -27.66
CA LYS A 340 -31.44 -1.79 -26.82
C LYS A 340 -32.47 -2.09 -25.73
N ASN A 341 -32.83 -3.36 -25.56
CA ASN A 341 -33.69 -3.83 -24.46
C ASN A 341 -32.95 -3.82 -23.09
N PHE A 342 -32.37 -2.69 -22.68
CA PHE A 342 -31.83 -2.49 -21.33
C PHE A 342 -32.90 -2.02 -20.34
N ILE A 343 -34.07 -1.65 -20.86
CA ILE A 343 -35.13 -0.95 -20.12
C ILE A 343 -35.73 -1.79 -18.98
N ASP A 344 -35.71 -3.13 -19.07
CA ASP A 344 -36.26 -4.00 -18.01
C ASP A 344 -35.40 -4.08 -16.73
N GLN A 345 -34.17 -3.54 -16.73
CA GLN A 345 -33.25 -3.57 -15.57
C GLN A 345 -32.76 -2.19 -15.13
N MET A 346 -33.18 -1.11 -15.79
CA MET A 346 -32.97 0.26 -15.34
C MET A 346 -34.05 0.65 -14.34
N ALA A 347 -33.95 0.15 -13.11
CA ALA A 347 -34.73 0.70 -12.01
C ALA A 347 -34.08 2.01 -11.56
N PHE A 348 -34.37 3.11 -12.28
CA PHE A 348 -34.16 4.43 -11.72
C PHE A 348 -35.02 4.50 -10.45
N SER A 349 -34.37 4.58 -9.29
CA SER A 349 -35.09 4.75 -8.03
C SER A 349 -35.66 6.16 -8.02
N ASP A 350 -36.98 6.29 -7.91
CA ASP A 350 -37.74 7.56 -7.84
C ASP A 350 -37.48 8.36 -6.54
N ASP A 351 -36.29 8.30 -5.95
CA ASP A 351 -35.99 8.96 -4.66
C ASP A 351 -35.23 10.30 -4.80
N GLU A 352 -35.17 10.84 -6.02
CA GLU A 352 -34.56 12.15 -6.28
C GLU A 352 -35.68 13.16 -6.60
N GLY A 353 -36.15 13.88 -5.58
CA GLY A 353 -37.02 15.04 -5.77
C GLY A 353 -38.03 15.28 -4.64
N SER A 354 -37.57 15.85 -3.52
CA SER A 354 -38.42 16.71 -2.70
C SER A 354 -38.02 18.14 -3.02
N ASP A 355 -38.82 18.78 -3.87
CA ASP A 355 -38.76 20.21 -4.19
C ASP A 355 -38.74 21.06 -2.91
N GLU A 356 -37.68 21.85 -2.70
CA GLU A 356 -37.80 23.17 -2.06
C GLU A 356 -36.94 24.17 -2.85
N GLU A 357 -37.66 24.87 -3.74
CA GLU A 357 -37.48 26.19 -4.35
C GLU A 357 -36.07 26.82 -4.43
N GLU A 358 -35.66 27.11 -5.68
CA GLU A 358 -34.62 28.06 -6.04
C GLU A 358 -34.85 29.42 -5.36
N VAL A 359 -33.88 29.88 -4.57
CA VAL A 359 -33.67 31.31 -4.31
C VAL A 359 -32.34 31.68 -4.95
N GLU A 360 -32.41 32.51 -5.99
CA GLU A 360 -31.28 33.25 -6.54
C GLU A 360 -30.71 34.17 -5.44
N GLU A 361 -29.55 33.84 -4.88
CA GLU A 361 -28.71 34.83 -4.20
C GLU A 361 -27.29 34.79 -4.79
N GLU A 362 -26.95 35.89 -5.47
CA GLU A 362 -25.59 36.27 -5.77
C GLU A 362 -24.86 36.48 -4.43
N GLU A 363 -23.88 35.65 -4.08
CA GLU A 363 -22.97 36.00 -2.99
C GLU A 363 -21.50 35.80 -3.37
N GLU A 364 -20.77 36.87 -3.07
CA GLU A 364 -19.40 37.19 -3.41
C GLU A 364 -18.42 36.29 -2.64
N GLU A 365 -17.27 36.07 -3.25
CA GLU A 365 -16.09 35.51 -2.58
C GLU A 365 -15.63 36.50 -1.49
N GLU A 366 -15.73 36.15 -0.20
CA GLU A 366 -14.84 36.70 0.83
C GLU A 366 -14.58 35.69 1.95
N GLU A 367 -13.37 35.79 2.46
CA GLU A 367 -12.74 35.07 3.57
C GLU A 367 -13.44 35.36 4.92
N ASP A 368 -13.48 34.40 5.84
CA ASP A 368 -12.90 34.55 7.20
C ASP A 368 -13.36 33.47 8.21
N GLU A 369 -12.33 32.95 8.89
CA GLU A 369 -12.17 32.62 10.32
C GLU A 369 -13.30 31.96 11.15
N ASP A 370 -12.94 30.76 11.65
CA ASP A 370 -13.12 30.21 12.99
C ASP A 370 -14.37 30.59 13.81
N VAL A 371 -15.26 29.61 14.04
CA VAL A 371 -15.94 29.43 15.33
C VAL A 371 -16.06 27.93 15.63
N ASP A 372 -15.53 27.56 16.80
CA ASP A 372 -15.67 26.28 17.50
C ASP A 372 -17.14 25.89 17.71
N GLU A 373 -17.48 24.60 17.66
CA GLU A 373 -18.17 23.96 18.79
C GLU A 373 -18.17 22.42 18.67
N ASP A 374 -17.83 21.86 19.81
CA ASP A 374 -17.79 20.47 20.27
C ASP A 374 -18.99 19.59 19.87
N ASP A 375 -18.71 18.31 19.64
CA ASP A 375 -19.56 17.24 20.16
C ASP A 375 -18.71 16.00 20.49
N GLU A 376 -18.48 15.89 21.80
CA GLU A 376 -17.83 14.82 22.54
C GLU A 376 -18.73 13.56 22.55
N TYR A 377 -18.17 12.41 22.16
CA TYR A 377 -18.73 11.10 22.52
C TYR A 377 -17.72 10.37 23.40
N ASP A 378 -17.99 10.42 24.70
CA ASP A 378 -17.42 9.60 25.75
C ASP A 378 -17.54 8.10 25.42
N ILE A 379 -16.40 7.42 25.37
CA ILE A 379 -16.32 5.99 25.66
C ILE A 379 -15.24 5.83 26.73
N GLU A 380 -15.70 5.69 27.97
CA GLU A 380 -14.92 5.20 29.10
C GLU A 380 -14.27 3.86 28.72
N GLN A 381 -12.94 3.85 28.56
CA GLN A 381 -12.15 2.62 28.59
C GLN A 381 -11.72 2.39 30.04
N GLU A 382 -12.30 1.38 30.66
CA GLU A 382 -11.72 0.71 31.81
C GLU A 382 -10.39 0.06 31.36
N GLU A 383 -9.30 0.51 31.97
CA GLU A 383 -8.00 -0.15 31.85
C GLU A 383 -8.02 -1.44 32.68
N GLU A 384 -7.88 -2.58 32.02
CA GLU A 384 -7.36 -3.79 32.67
C GLU A 384 -5.92 -3.99 32.19
N ASP A 385 -5.01 -3.73 33.12
CA ASP A 385 -3.60 -4.12 33.11
C ASP A 385 -3.48 -5.63 32.90
N ASP A 386 -2.67 -6.07 31.93
CA ASP A 386 -2.02 -7.38 31.95
C ASP A 386 -0.66 -7.28 31.23
N ASP A 387 0.34 -6.89 32.02
CA ASP A 387 1.75 -7.09 31.73
C ASP A 387 2.11 -8.57 31.97
N GLU A 388 2.46 -9.32 30.93
CA GLU A 388 3.26 -10.54 31.08
C GLU A 388 4.51 -10.51 30.18
N ASP A 389 5.64 -10.27 30.86
CA ASP A 389 7.02 -10.43 30.43
C ASP A 389 7.32 -11.85 29.92
N TYR A 390 7.91 -11.95 28.73
CA TYR A 390 8.71 -13.12 28.33
C TYR A 390 10.19 -12.71 28.27
N GLN A 391 10.92 -13.02 29.34
CA GLN A 391 12.39 -12.97 29.38
C GLN A 391 12.96 -14.33 28.96
N GLU A 392 13.74 -14.36 27.87
CA GLU A 392 14.63 -15.47 27.56
C GLU A 392 15.94 -15.33 28.35
N ALA A 393 16.22 -16.35 29.17
CA ALA A 393 17.48 -16.52 29.87
C ALA A 393 18.48 -17.28 28.98
N GLU A 394 19.63 -16.68 28.69
CA GLU A 394 20.84 -17.41 28.28
C GLU A 394 21.78 -17.51 29.48
N GLU A 395 22.06 -18.74 29.90
CA GLU A 395 23.01 -19.06 30.97
C GLU A 395 24.46 -18.99 30.44
N GLU A 396 25.29 -18.20 31.13
CA GLU A 396 26.74 -18.22 31.01
C GLU A 396 27.36 -19.45 31.68
N HIS A 397 28.38 -20.04 31.04
CA HIS A 397 29.37 -20.86 31.71
C HIS A 397 30.77 -20.24 31.63
N GLN A 398 31.36 -20.13 32.82
CA GLN A 398 32.62 -19.49 33.17
C GLN A 398 33.85 -20.21 32.59
N GLY A 399 34.93 -19.45 32.36
CA GLY A 399 36.26 -19.98 32.07
C GLY A 399 37.35 -18.89 32.10
N ASN A 400 38.01 -18.79 33.25
CA ASN A 400 39.02 -17.83 33.70
C ASN A 400 40.35 -17.75 32.90
N GLU A 401 41.13 -16.72 33.25
CA GLU A 401 42.61 -16.59 33.26
C GLU A 401 43.39 -15.86 32.13
N SER A 402 43.70 -14.58 32.41
CA SER A 402 45.03 -13.98 32.71
C SER A 402 46.22 -13.92 31.72
N THR A 403 47.03 -12.86 31.93
CA THR A 403 48.37 -12.46 31.40
C THR A 403 48.34 -11.59 30.12
N SER A 404 48.86 -10.35 30.01
CA SER A 404 49.92 -9.50 30.60
C SER A 404 51.29 -9.50 29.86
N PHE A 405 51.80 -8.27 29.61
CA PHE A 405 53.17 -7.79 29.27
C PHE A 405 53.72 -7.69 27.81
N THR A 406 53.75 -6.44 27.33
CA THR A 406 54.85 -5.58 26.77
C THR A 406 55.91 -6.00 25.71
N PHE A 407 56.06 -5.08 24.72
CA PHE A 407 57.23 -4.45 24.06
C PHE A 407 58.48 -5.24 23.59
N GLY A 408 58.89 -4.96 22.34
CA GLY A 408 60.24 -5.20 21.83
C GLY A 408 60.49 -4.69 20.40
N THR A 409 61.06 -3.48 20.29
CA THR A 409 61.62 -2.86 19.06
C THR A 409 62.97 -3.45 18.65
N LYS A 410 63.30 -3.44 17.33
CA LYS A 410 64.51 -2.82 16.70
C LYS A 410 64.84 -3.41 15.30
N GLN A 411 64.89 -2.54 14.27
CA GLN A 411 66.12 -2.10 13.52
C GLN A 411 66.49 -2.99 12.30
N GLN A 412 66.98 -2.50 11.15
CA GLN A 412 67.19 -1.18 10.54
C GLN A 412 67.80 -1.39 9.12
N GLN A 413 67.87 -0.30 8.32
CA GLN A 413 68.84 0.00 7.23
C GLN A 413 68.64 -0.69 5.85
N ASN A 414 68.80 -0.07 4.67
CA ASN A 414 69.19 1.26 4.12
C ASN A 414 68.72 1.25 2.63
N GLY A 415 68.48 2.32 1.84
CA GLY A 415 68.60 3.77 1.97
C GLY A 415 68.45 4.41 0.56
N PHE A 416 67.92 5.63 0.47
CA PHE A 416 68.36 6.80 -0.33
C PHE A 416 67.25 7.87 -0.47
N GLN A 417 67.69 9.13 -0.49
CA GLN A 417 67.02 10.40 -0.15
C GLN A 417 66.67 11.18 -1.45
N PHE A 418 65.59 11.97 -1.54
CA PHE A 418 65.55 13.43 -1.29
C PHE A 418 64.12 14.00 -1.45
N GLY A 419 63.76 15.00 -0.62
CA GLY A 419 62.73 16.02 -0.94
C GLY A 419 61.45 16.00 -0.09
N ALA A 420 61.22 17.06 0.68
CA ALA A 420 59.92 17.42 1.29
C ALA A 420 59.48 18.79 0.73
N PRO A 421 58.26 19.32 0.97
CA PRO A 421 57.01 18.70 1.44
C PRO A 421 55.85 18.94 0.43
N GLN A 422 54.67 18.30 0.58
CA GLN A 422 53.36 18.98 0.58
C GLN A 422 52.15 18.04 0.48
N SER A 423 51.19 18.38 1.34
CA SER A 423 49.78 18.03 1.37
C SER A 423 49.04 18.15 0.05
N THR A 424 48.46 17.07 -0.46
CA THR A 424 47.29 17.10 -1.37
C THR A 424 46.57 15.75 -1.36
N SER A 425 45.84 15.43 -0.28
CA SER A 425 44.93 14.26 -0.27
C SER A 425 43.49 14.62 0.07
N SER A 426 43.21 15.77 0.70
CA SER A 426 41.86 16.08 1.20
C SER A 426 40.92 16.73 0.18
N LYS A 427 41.40 17.20 -0.97
CA LYS A 427 40.53 17.85 -1.99
C LYS A 427 39.99 16.89 -3.04
N VAL A 428 40.68 15.79 -3.32
CA VAL A 428 40.25 14.82 -4.36
C VAL A 428 39.17 13.88 -3.81
N GLU A 429 39.25 13.51 -2.54
CA GLU A 429 38.22 12.68 -1.89
C GLU A 429 36.92 13.46 -1.63
N ALA A 430 36.99 14.75 -1.27
CA ALA A 430 35.79 15.59 -1.10
C ALA A 430 35.05 15.87 -2.43
N VAL A 431 35.79 16.06 -3.53
CA VAL A 431 35.19 16.27 -4.87
C VAL A 431 34.61 14.97 -5.44
N ASN A 432 35.26 13.83 -5.16
CA ASN A 432 34.72 12.51 -5.52
C ASN A 432 33.52 12.13 -4.63
N GLY A 433 33.50 12.55 -3.36
CA GLY A 433 32.36 12.40 -2.45
C GLY A 433 31.15 13.21 -2.91
N LEU A 434 31.32 14.49 -3.25
CA LEU A 434 30.25 15.33 -3.81
C LEU A 434 29.75 14.81 -5.17
N SER A 435 30.66 14.38 -6.07
CA SER A 435 30.28 13.87 -7.39
C SER A 435 29.56 12.52 -7.31
N ASN A 436 29.97 11.61 -6.41
CA ASN A 436 29.28 10.35 -6.16
C ASN A 436 27.96 10.55 -5.41
N MET A 437 27.83 11.58 -4.58
CA MET A 437 26.59 11.91 -3.89
C MET A 437 25.57 12.52 -4.87
N ILE A 438 25.99 13.46 -5.73
CA ILE A 438 25.14 14.03 -6.80
C ILE A 438 24.75 12.97 -7.84
N ALA A 439 25.65 12.03 -8.18
CA ALA A 439 25.33 10.91 -9.07
C ALA A 439 24.36 9.88 -8.46
N LYS A 440 24.24 9.81 -7.13
CA LYS A 440 23.22 9.02 -6.42
C LYS A 440 21.88 9.73 -6.29
N PHE A 441 21.85 11.05 -6.46
CA PHE A 441 20.61 11.83 -6.58
C PHE A 441 20.13 11.76 -8.03
N ASP A 442 19.58 10.61 -8.42
CA ASP A 442 18.97 10.39 -9.72
C ASP A 442 17.79 11.37 -9.88
N PHE A 443 17.98 12.42 -10.68
CA PHE A 443 16.92 13.34 -11.14
C PHE A 443 16.03 12.66 -12.19
N ASN A 444 15.67 11.39 -11.96
CA ASN A 444 14.81 10.61 -12.83
C ASN A 444 13.34 10.88 -12.50
N VAL A 445 12.90 12.10 -12.83
CA VAL A 445 11.49 12.31 -13.17
C VAL A 445 11.34 11.79 -14.60
N ASN A 446 10.83 10.57 -14.74
CA ASN A 446 10.38 10.05 -16.02
C ASN A 446 9.15 10.85 -16.49
N SER A 447 9.39 12.01 -17.08
CA SER A 447 8.62 12.50 -18.23
C SER A 447 9.62 12.70 -19.37
N SER A 448 9.49 11.82 -20.36
CA SER A 448 10.31 11.69 -21.55
C SER A 448 10.50 13.01 -22.30
N PHE A 449 11.74 13.45 -22.49
CA PHE A 449 12.13 14.25 -23.64
C PHE A 449 13.16 13.50 -24.46
N ASN A 450 12.73 13.11 -25.65
CA ASN A 450 13.47 12.35 -26.63
C ASN A 450 14.46 13.29 -27.34
N PHE A 451 15.77 13.03 -27.27
CA PHE A 451 16.69 13.46 -28.32
C PHE A 451 17.47 12.24 -28.78
N GLY A 452 17.30 11.96 -30.08
CA GLY A 452 17.67 10.70 -30.69
C GLY A 452 19.17 10.43 -30.74
N SER A 453 19.46 9.14 -30.88
CA SER A 453 20.62 8.54 -31.55
C SER A 453 21.99 9.17 -31.27
N GLN A 454 22.81 8.52 -30.43
CA GLN A 454 24.07 7.90 -30.87
C GLN A 454 24.73 7.09 -29.74
N SER A 455 25.57 6.15 -30.17
CA SER A 455 26.11 4.99 -29.49
C SER A 455 26.97 5.23 -28.26
N THR A 456 26.93 4.25 -27.36
CA THR A 456 27.96 3.91 -26.38
C THR A 456 29.34 3.73 -27.01
N THR A 457 30.36 4.51 -26.61
CA THR A 457 31.75 4.04 -26.43
C THR A 457 32.62 5.07 -25.70
N GLU A 458 33.54 4.54 -24.89
CA GLU A 458 34.53 5.17 -24.01
C GLU A 458 35.16 6.49 -24.46
N ILE A 459 35.23 7.47 -23.53
CA ILE A 459 36.37 8.40 -23.44
C ILE A 459 36.82 8.44 -21.97
N LYS A 460 37.91 7.71 -21.72
CA LYS A 460 38.86 7.95 -20.64
C LYS A 460 39.61 9.23 -21.01
N ASP A 461 39.53 10.27 -20.18
CA ASP A 461 40.69 11.04 -19.74
C ASP A 461 40.30 12.25 -18.87
N ASN A 462 41.10 12.42 -17.83
CA ASN A 462 41.02 13.42 -16.78
C ASN A 462 40.95 14.86 -17.33
N LYS A 463 39.77 15.50 -17.25
CA LYS A 463 39.58 16.95 -17.11
C LYS A 463 38.17 17.25 -16.59
N TRP A 464 37.97 17.06 -15.28
CA TRP A 464 36.77 17.48 -14.54
C TRP A 464 37.07 18.64 -13.59
N THR A 465 37.91 19.58 -14.01
CA THR A 465 38.11 20.83 -13.29
C THR A 465 37.56 21.98 -14.13
N THR A 466 36.69 22.76 -13.49
CA THR A 466 36.01 23.99 -13.91
C THR A 466 34.71 23.86 -14.72
N LEU A 467 33.62 24.37 -14.10
CA LEU A 467 32.45 25.03 -14.73
C LEU A 467 31.10 24.33 -14.98
N THR A 468 30.66 23.23 -14.32
CA THR A 468 29.24 22.79 -14.54
C THR A 468 28.41 22.20 -13.38
N THR A 469 28.78 22.33 -12.09
CA THR A 469 27.92 21.81 -11.00
C THR A 469 27.08 22.89 -10.32
N LEU A 470 27.68 24.02 -9.96
CA LEU A 470 26.99 25.08 -9.22
C LEU A 470 26.02 25.87 -10.10
N ASP A 471 26.35 26.08 -11.37
CA ASP A 471 25.48 26.84 -12.29
C ASP A 471 24.28 26.01 -12.75
N LYS A 472 24.39 24.66 -12.80
CA LYS A 472 23.25 23.76 -13.02
C LYS A 472 22.29 23.73 -11.83
N VAL A 473 22.81 23.74 -10.60
CA VAL A 473 21.98 23.86 -9.38
C VAL A 473 21.28 25.23 -9.33
N LYS A 474 21.98 26.32 -9.67
CA LYS A 474 21.36 27.66 -9.81
C LYS A 474 20.34 27.75 -10.94
N GLU A 475 20.53 27.01 -12.04
CA GLU A 475 19.60 26.97 -13.17
C GLU A 475 18.32 26.18 -12.82
N HIS A 476 18.45 25.12 -12.01
CA HIS A 476 17.34 24.23 -11.62
C HIS A 476 16.52 24.69 -10.40
N LEU A 477 17.00 25.66 -9.61
CA LEU A 477 16.31 26.17 -8.42
C LEU A 477 15.55 27.49 -8.68
N LYS A 478 15.36 27.87 -9.95
CA LYS A 478 14.56 29.05 -10.30
C LYS A 478 13.06 28.76 -10.18
N ASN A 479 12.45 29.34 -9.15
CA ASN A 479 11.03 29.64 -8.97
C ASN A 479 10.01 28.53 -9.30
N ASP A 480 9.95 27.49 -8.46
CA ASP A 480 8.82 26.56 -8.40
C ASP A 480 8.71 25.89 -7.00
N GLU A 481 7.51 25.51 -6.58
CA GLU A 481 7.22 24.81 -5.32
C GLU A 481 7.99 23.47 -5.23
N GLN A 482 8.17 22.79 -6.38
CA GLN A 482 9.00 21.58 -6.46
C GLN A 482 10.48 21.85 -6.16
N SER A 483 10.97 23.06 -6.40
CA SER A 483 12.37 23.44 -6.12
C SER A 483 12.63 23.59 -4.62
N VAL A 484 11.64 24.08 -3.87
CA VAL A 484 11.68 24.17 -2.41
C VAL A 484 11.75 22.77 -1.80
N GLU A 485 10.88 21.87 -2.27
CA GLU A 485 10.83 20.48 -1.80
C GLU A 485 12.13 19.71 -2.06
N ARG A 486 12.71 19.87 -3.26
CA ARG A 486 13.99 19.24 -3.63
C ARG A 486 15.13 19.71 -2.74
N ALA A 487 15.13 20.99 -2.39
CA ALA A 487 16.20 21.54 -1.59
C ALA A 487 16.05 21.23 -0.09
N ILE A 488 14.82 21.14 0.43
CA ILE A 488 14.58 20.63 1.79
C ILE A 488 15.05 19.19 1.91
N LYS A 489 14.71 18.33 0.93
CA LYS A 489 15.21 16.94 0.88
C LYS A 489 16.72 16.87 0.79
N LEU A 490 17.35 17.76 0.02
CA LEU A 490 18.80 17.83 -0.05
C LEU A 490 19.40 18.18 1.33
N LEU A 491 18.84 19.16 2.03
CA LEU A 491 19.26 19.55 3.36
C LEU A 491 19.04 18.44 4.39
N GLU A 492 17.88 17.77 4.38
CA GLU A 492 17.58 16.60 5.22
C GLU A 492 18.63 15.51 5.04
N ASN A 493 18.98 15.18 3.80
CA ASN A 493 19.97 14.15 3.52
C ASN A 493 21.38 14.56 3.97
N ILE A 494 21.76 15.83 3.81
CA ILE A 494 23.04 16.36 4.30
C ILE A 494 23.10 16.30 5.82
N TRP A 495 22.00 16.61 6.51
CA TRP A 495 21.94 16.58 7.97
C TRP A 495 21.97 15.15 8.51
N ASN A 496 21.33 14.21 7.82
CA ASN A 496 21.27 12.81 8.24
C ASN A 496 22.51 11.99 7.86
N ASP A 497 23.37 12.48 6.96
CA ASP A 497 24.60 11.80 6.59
C ASP A 497 25.70 12.00 7.65
N ASN A 498 25.86 10.99 8.49
CA ASN A 498 26.89 10.93 9.53
C ASN A 498 28.32 10.75 8.99
N SER A 499 28.48 10.44 7.71
CA SER A 499 29.79 10.30 7.08
C SER A 499 30.40 11.64 6.64
N LEU A 500 29.58 12.70 6.54
CA LEU A 500 30.03 14.03 6.12
C LEU A 500 30.66 14.82 7.28
N PRO A 501 31.88 15.36 7.10
CA PRO A 501 32.45 16.34 8.02
C PRO A 501 31.56 17.59 8.12
N GLN A 502 31.51 18.18 9.32
CA GLN A 502 30.66 19.33 9.62
C GLN A 502 30.88 20.51 8.66
N ASN A 503 32.14 20.83 8.35
CA ASN A 503 32.48 21.94 7.46
C ASN A 503 31.98 21.72 6.01
N ASP A 504 31.94 20.48 5.56
CA ASP A 504 31.47 20.13 4.22
C ASP A 504 29.94 20.20 4.16
N ALA A 505 29.24 19.67 5.17
CA ALA A 505 27.80 19.78 5.31
C ALA A 505 27.34 21.25 5.34
N SER A 506 27.99 22.11 6.14
CA SER A 506 27.71 23.55 6.20
C SER A 506 27.97 24.26 4.87
N SER A 507 29.03 23.87 4.14
CA SER A 507 29.35 24.45 2.83
C SER A 507 28.32 24.10 1.76
N ILE A 508 27.86 22.84 1.73
CA ILE A 508 26.84 22.39 0.78
C ILE A 508 25.49 23.06 1.08
N ALA A 509 25.07 23.07 2.35
CA ALA A 509 23.83 23.72 2.76
C ALA A 509 23.82 25.21 2.44
N ARG A 510 24.92 25.92 2.71
CA ARG A 510 25.10 27.33 2.34
C ARG A 510 24.94 27.56 0.84
N ASN A 511 25.52 26.70 0.01
CA ASN A 511 25.46 26.86 -1.44
C ASN A 511 24.06 26.56 -1.99
N ALA A 512 23.34 25.60 -1.42
CA ALA A 512 21.95 25.32 -1.77
C ALA A 512 21.04 26.53 -1.48
N LEU A 513 21.16 27.13 -0.28
CA LEU A 513 20.38 28.30 0.12
C LEU A 513 20.69 29.53 -0.74
N LYS A 514 21.96 29.76 -1.08
CA LYS A 514 22.36 30.86 -1.99
C LYS A 514 21.77 30.75 -3.40
N ALA A 515 21.49 29.52 -3.84
CA ALA A 515 20.92 29.26 -5.16
C ALA A 515 19.39 29.46 -5.19
N MET A 516 18.75 29.61 -4.02
CA MET A 516 17.32 29.89 -3.93
C MET A 516 17.02 31.37 -4.09
N THR A 517 15.97 31.66 -4.84
CA THR A 517 15.33 32.98 -4.88
C THR A 517 13.97 32.88 -4.18
N PHE A 518 13.84 33.49 -3.00
CA PHE A 518 12.61 33.42 -2.21
C PHE A 518 11.60 34.49 -2.67
N THR A 519 10.43 34.04 -3.10
CA THR A 519 9.16 34.79 -3.13
C THR A 519 8.39 34.55 -1.83
N THR A 520 7.41 35.39 -1.48
CA THR A 520 6.63 35.27 -0.23
C THR A 520 6.01 33.88 -0.05
N SER A 521 5.39 33.31 -1.09
CA SER A 521 4.78 31.97 -1.04
C SER A 521 5.82 30.85 -0.89
N SER A 522 6.95 30.96 -1.61
CA SER A 522 8.04 29.98 -1.48
C SER A 522 8.77 30.06 -0.13
N GLU A 523 8.84 31.24 0.49
CA GLU A 523 9.42 31.42 1.82
C GLU A 523 8.52 30.78 2.89
N ARG A 524 7.20 30.95 2.78
CA ARG A 524 6.23 30.27 3.66
C ARG A 524 6.35 28.75 3.57
N ASN A 525 6.30 28.19 2.36
CA ASN A 525 6.43 26.75 2.14
C ASN A 525 7.78 26.20 2.61
N PHE A 526 8.86 26.97 2.40
CA PHE A 526 10.18 26.60 2.89
C PHE A 526 10.21 26.55 4.42
N ASN A 527 9.63 27.55 5.09
CA ASN A 527 9.61 27.64 6.55
C ASN A 527 8.83 26.50 7.20
N GLU A 528 7.60 26.26 6.78
CA GLU A 528 6.72 25.24 7.36
C GLU A 528 7.37 23.85 7.24
N ARG A 529 7.80 23.48 6.03
CA ARG A 529 8.42 22.17 5.78
C ARG A 529 9.77 22.02 6.44
N LEU A 530 10.61 23.06 6.44
CA LEU A 530 11.93 23.00 7.08
C LEU A 530 11.82 22.73 8.58
N LEU A 531 10.88 23.39 9.27
CA LEU A 531 10.69 23.21 10.71
C LEU A 531 10.16 21.81 11.05
N VAL A 532 9.29 21.24 10.21
CA VAL A 532 8.82 19.86 10.32
C VAL A 532 9.96 18.86 10.07
N SER A 533 10.76 19.09 9.03
CA SER A 533 11.93 18.28 8.68
C SER A 533 12.99 18.25 9.78
N LEU A 534 13.20 19.39 10.44
CA LEU A 534 14.11 19.53 11.57
C LEU A 534 13.51 19.01 12.89
N GLY A 535 12.23 18.62 12.90
CA GLY A 535 11.52 18.09 14.06
C GLY A 535 11.10 19.14 15.09
N PHE A 536 11.18 20.43 14.75
CA PHE A 536 10.73 21.53 15.63
C PHE A 536 9.21 21.63 15.71
N VAL A 537 8.51 21.22 14.66
CA VAL A 537 7.05 21.23 14.56
C VAL A 537 6.58 19.83 14.13
N LYS A 538 5.40 19.42 14.61
CA LYS A 538 4.75 18.18 14.15
C LYS A 538 4.23 18.40 12.73
N ASP A 539 4.41 17.40 11.89
CA ASP A 539 3.78 17.40 10.57
C ASP A 539 2.25 17.38 10.74
N GLU A 540 1.55 18.42 10.28
CA GLU A 540 0.10 18.59 10.50
C GLU A 540 -0.75 17.52 9.82
N GLN A 541 -0.27 16.96 8.69
CA GLN A 541 -1.00 15.91 7.96
C GLN A 541 -0.87 14.53 8.61
N THR A 542 0.24 14.29 9.31
CA THR A 542 0.55 12.97 9.88
C THR A 542 0.60 12.95 11.41
N GLY A 543 0.52 14.11 12.07
CA GLY A 543 0.64 14.29 13.53
C GLY A 543 2.02 13.89 14.11
N ARG A 544 2.95 13.46 13.26
CA ARG A 544 4.23 12.88 13.65
C ARG A 544 5.31 13.96 13.65
N GLN A 545 6.11 14.04 14.72
CA GLN A 545 7.45 14.62 14.59
C GLN A 545 8.27 13.67 13.70
N ARG A 546 8.82 14.15 12.58
CA ARG A 546 9.79 13.35 11.81
C ARG A 546 10.97 13.04 12.75
N ARG A 547 11.13 11.76 13.12
CA ARG A 547 12.28 11.23 13.89
C ARG A 547 13.54 11.50 13.05
N THR A 548 14.62 12.12 13.56
CA THR A 548 15.28 11.84 14.85
C THR A 548 15.87 13.09 15.52
N MET A 549 15.42 13.36 16.75
CA MET A 549 16.05 14.24 17.77
C MET A 549 17.40 13.72 18.30
N ASN A 550 18.08 12.82 17.58
CA ASN A 550 19.32 12.17 18.05
C ASN A 550 20.61 12.84 17.52
N GLN A 551 20.50 13.95 16.77
CA GLN A 551 21.66 14.65 16.16
C GLN A 551 21.67 16.17 16.38
N HIS A 552 21.01 16.66 17.44
CA HIS A 552 20.86 18.09 17.73
C HIS A 552 22.17 18.90 17.63
N GLY A 553 23.30 18.36 18.08
CA GLY A 553 24.57 19.08 18.08
C GLY A 553 25.08 19.43 16.67
N LYS A 554 24.96 18.50 15.72
CA LYS A 554 25.38 18.70 14.32
C LYS A 554 24.46 19.68 13.61
N ILE A 555 23.15 19.57 13.86
CA ILE A 555 22.13 20.45 13.29
C ILE A 555 22.31 21.87 13.79
N TYR A 556 22.44 22.09 15.11
CA TYR A 556 22.65 23.42 15.67
C TYR A 556 23.94 24.07 15.17
N GLN A 557 25.06 23.33 15.14
CA GLN A 557 26.31 23.88 14.62
C GLN A 557 26.23 24.21 13.12
N THR A 558 25.53 23.40 12.32
CA THR A 558 25.31 23.68 10.89
C THR A 558 24.46 24.94 10.72
N LEU A 559 23.37 25.08 11.48
CA LEU A 559 22.49 26.25 11.44
C LEU A 559 23.25 27.53 11.85
N ILE A 560 24.15 27.46 12.83
CA ILE A 560 25.05 28.57 13.19
C ILE A 560 25.92 28.96 12.00
N ASP A 561 26.51 27.99 11.28
CA ASP A 561 27.44 28.25 10.18
C ASP A 561 26.78 28.80 8.89
N ILE A 562 25.47 28.57 8.74
CA ILE A 562 24.70 28.97 7.55
C ILE A 562 23.67 30.07 7.83
N HIS A 563 23.50 30.50 9.09
CA HIS A 563 22.42 31.41 9.50
C HIS A 563 22.28 32.63 8.60
N GLN A 564 23.39 33.25 8.17
CA GLN A 564 23.36 34.46 7.32
C GLN A 564 22.57 34.27 6.02
N PHE A 565 22.49 33.04 5.51
CA PHE A 565 21.83 32.68 4.25
C PHE A 565 20.38 32.22 4.42
N LEU A 566 19.89 32.12 5.66
CA LEU A 566 18.47 31.84 5.92
C LEU A 566 17.62 33.10 5.71
N PRO A 567 16.39 32.95 5.18
CA PRO A 567 15.42 34.05 5.09
C PRO A 567 15.14 34.70 6.46
N LYS A 568 14.76 35.97 6.44
CA LYS A 568 14.52 36.75 7.67
C LYS A 568 13.36 36.15 8.48
N THR A 569 12.31 35.68 7.81
CA THR A 569 11.15 35.06 8.45
C THR A 569 11.53 33.72 9.09
N THR A 570 12.37 32.92 8.43
CA THR A 570 12.90 31.66 8.97
C THR A 570 13.69 31.89 10.25
N LYS A 571 14.56 32.90 10.26
CA LYS A 571 15.35 33.30 11.44
C LYS A 571 14.45 33.67 12.62
N ASN A 572 13.41 34.47 12.37
CA ASN A 572 12.46 34.88 13.40
C ASN A 572 11.71 33.68 13.98
N LEU A 573 11.19 32.80 13.13
CA LEU A 573 10.49 31.58 13.56
C LEU A 573 11.41 30.66 14.37
N LEU A 574 12.62 30.37 13.86
CA LEU A 574 13.61 29.58 14.61
C LEU A 574 13.92 30.19 15.98
N SER A 575 14.04 31.53 16.07
CA SER A 575 14.26 32.22 17.34
C SER A 575 13.11 32.05 18.33
N ILE A 576 11.85 32.09 17.86
CA ILE A 576 10.65 31.87 18.68
C ILE A 576 10.58 30.41 19.13
N PHE A 577 10.75 29.45 18.22
CA PHE A 577 10.72 28.02 18.53
C PHE A 577 11.82 27.61 19.52
N LEU A 578 13.04 28.11 19.33
CA LEU A 578 14.15 27.83 20.24
C LEU A 578 13.96 28.46 21.64
N GLN A 579 13.22 29.57 21.75
CA GLN A 579 12.88 30.17 23.05
C GLN A 579 11.79 29.39 23.80
N ASN A 580 10.84 28.80 23.06
CA ASN A 580 9.66 28.15 23.62
C ASN A 580 9.79 26.62 23.80
N THR A 581 10.86 26.01 23.29
CA THR A 581 11.15 24.58 23.48
C THR A 581 11.77 24.30 24.85
N LEU A 582 11.14 23.39 25.63
CA LEU A 582 11.53 22.98 26.98
C LEU A 582 12.99 22.48 27.05
N ASN A 583 13.63 22.73 28.20
CA ASN A 583 15.06 22.54 28.46
C ASN A 583 15.59 21.17 27.99
N GLU A 584 16.62 21.20 27.15
CA GLU A 584 17.36 20.00 26.78
C GLU A 584 18.08 19.43 28.01
N GLN A 585 17.90 18.13 28.29
CA GLN A 585 18.57 17.45 29.40
C GLN A 585 20.11 17.35 29.23
N ASN A 586 20.63 17.71 28.06
CA ASN A 586 22.05 17.65 27.72
C ASN A 586 22.68 19.06 27.70
N GLN A 587 23.65 19.29 28.59
CA GLN A 587 24.31 20.58 28.77
C GLN A 587 25.01 21.10 27.50
N CYS A 588 25.62 20.23 26.70
CA CYS A 588 26.32 20.61 25.46
C CYS A 588 25.35 21.06 24.35
N LEU A 589 24.19 20.43 24.28
CA LEU A 589 23.14 20.83 23.34
C LEU A 589 22.52 22.17 23.76
N SER A 590 22.30 22.35 25.06
CA SER A 590 21.82 23.61 25.63
C SER A 590 22.75 24.80 25.31
N GLU A 591 24.07 24.60 25.40
CA GLU A 591 25.07 25.61 25.01
C GLU A 591 25.03 25.95 23.51
N LEU A 592 24.91 24.95 22.63
CA LEU A 592 24.78 25.14 21.19
C LEU A 592 23.47 25.84 20.81
N LYS A 593 22.36 25.50 21.49
CA LYS A 593 21.06 26.16 21.36
C LYS A 593 21.16 27.64 21.75
N GLN A 594 21.79 27.97 22.88
CA GLN A 594 22.00 29.36 23.30
C GLN A 594 22.91 30.14 22.35
N LYS A 595 23.95 29.49 21.82
CA LYS A 595 24.84 30.09 20.82
C LYS A 595 24.10 30.39 19.51
N LEU A 596 23.25 29.48 19.03
CA LEU A 596 22.40 29.71 17.86
C LEU A 596 21.41 30.85 18.09
N LEU A 597 20.74 30.87 19.25
CA LEU A 597 19.84 31.97 19.65
C LEU A 597 20.55 33.34 19.64
N THR A 598 21.76 33.41 20.18
CA THR A 598 22.56 34.65 20.20
C THR A 598 22.98 35.05 18.79
N THR A 599 23.36 34.09 17.95
CA THR A 599 23.82 34.31 16.57
C THR A 599 22.68 34.74 15.63
N ILE A 600 21.44 34.31 15.88
CA ILE A 600 20.28 34.72 15.09
C ILE A 600 19.73 36.09 15.52
N LYS A 601 19.90 36.47 16.80
CA LYS A 601 19.42 37.75 17.35
C LYS A 601 20.35 38.94 17.09
N GLY A 602 21.66 38.70 16.95
CA GLY A 602 22.66 39.71 16.55
C GLY A 602 22.77 39.83 15.05
#